data_AF-A0A0F2JFZ5-F1
#
_entry.id   AF-A0A0F2JFZ5-F1
#
_cell.length_a   1.000
_cell.length_b   1.000
_cell.length_c   1.000
_cell.angle_alpha   90.00
_cell.angle_beta   90.00
_cell.angle_gamma   90.00
#
_symmetry.space_group_name_H-M   'P 1'
#
loop_
_entity.id
_entity.type
_entity.pdbx_description
1 polymer ?
#
loop_
_entity_poly.entity_id
_entity_poly.type
_entity_poly.pdbx_seq_one_letter_code
_entity_poly.pdbx_strand_id
1 'polypeptide(L)' 'MLPKERVSIALNLSQPDKVPKGELVITDGFIKSMLGKSVITLEDRAHTLQILGQDLVCLHYALQKDGQQVIAG' A
#
# COMPACT_ATOMS: atom_id res chain seq x y z
N MET A 1 13.43 11.44 8.43
CA MET A 1 13.58 10.04 8.01
C MET A 1 12.57 9.75 6.92
N LEU A 2 13.00 9.20 5.79
CA LEU A 2 12.11 8.78 4.71
C LEU A 2 11.29 7.55 5.13
N PRO A 3 10.07 7.38 4.60
CA PRO A 3 9.23 6.21 4.88
C PRO A 3 9.95 4.86 4.81
N LYS A 4 10.68 4.63 3.71
CA LYS A 4 11.46 3.40 3.48
C LYS A 4 12.54 3.17 4.55
N GLU A 5 13.21 4.24 4.99
CA GLU A 5 14.25 4.16 6.03
C GLU A 5 13.65 3.78 7.37
N ARG A 6 12.48 4.34 7.71
CA ARG A 6 11.76 4.06 8.94
C ARG A 6 11.38 2.58 9.06
N VAL A 7 10.83 2.01 7.99
CA VAL A 7 10.47 0.59 7.94
C VAL A 7 11.70 -0.28 8.09
N SER A 8 12.78 0.04 7.38
CA SER A 8 14.05 -0.71 7.48
C SER A 8 14.63 -0.70 8.89
N ILE A 9 14.63 0.45 9.57
CA ILE A 9 15.10 0.58 10.96
C ILE A 9 14.24 -0.27 11.90
N ALA A 10 12.92 -0.21 11.77
CA ALA A 10 12.00 -0.97 12.59
C ALA A 10 12.18 -2.49 12.40
N LEU A 11 12.40 -2.97 11.17
CA LEU A 11 12.66 -4.38 10.88
C LEU A 11 13.98 -4.88 11.47
N ASN A 12 14.96 -3.99 11.65
CA ASN A 12 16.24 -4.30 12.29
C ASN A 12 16.21 -4.16 13.82
N LEU A 13 15.01 -4.17 14.43
CA LEU A 13 14.81 -4.04 15.89
C LEU A 13 15.44 -2.76 16.49
N SER A 14 15.67 -1.77 15.64
CA SER A 14 16.18 -0.45 16.03
C SER A 14 15.02 0.52 16.21
N GLN A 15 15.20 1.57 17.01
CA GLN A 15 14.12 2.52 17.31
C GLN A 15 14.03 3.62 16.21
N PRO A 16 12.92 3.69 15.45
CA PRO A 16 12.69 4.76 14.48
C PRO A 16 12.29 6.09 15.14
N ASP A 17 12.26 7.16 14.34
CA ASP A 17 11.79 8.50 14.74
C ASP A 17 10.31 8.53 15.16
N LYS A 18 9.51 7.61 14.60
CA LYS A 18 8.13 7.30 15.00
C LYS A 18 7.77 5.87 14.59
N VAL A 19 6.68 5.33 15.14
CA VAL A 19 6.15 4.02 14.75
C VAL A 19 5.78 4.03 13.26
N PRO A 20 6.35 3.13 12.41
CA PRO A 20 5.98 3.05 11.01
C PRO A 20 4.53 2.60 10.86
N LYS A 21 3.82 3.19 9.90
CA LYS A 21 2.45 2.82 9.57
C LYS A 21 2.42 2.02 8.28
N GLY A 22 1.61 0.97 8.25
CA GLY A 22 1.44 0.15 7.06
C GLY A 22 0.04 -0.41 6.99
N GLU A 23 -0.49 -0.51 5.78
CA GLU A 23 -1.76 -1.18 5.52
C GLU A 23 -1.51 -2.47 4.73
N LEU A 24 -2.18 -3.55 5.14
CA LEU A 24 -2.07 -4.85 4.48
C LEU A 24 -2.81 -4.84 3.15
N VAL A 25 -3.97 -4.18 3.08
CA VAL A 25 -4.75 -4.09 1.85
C VAL A 25 -5.39 -2.71 1.74
N ILE A 26 -5.06 -2.00 0.66
CA ILE A 26 -5.83 -0.85 0.22
C ILE A 26 -6.58 -1.28 -1.05
N THR A 27 -7.90 -1.40 -0.94
CA THR A 27 -8.71 -1.86 -2.05
C THR A 27 -8.85 -0.79 -3.11
N ASP A 28 -8.95 -1.21 -4.37
CA ASP A 28 -9.24 -0.31 -5.47
C ASP A 28 -10.55 0.47 -5.25
N GLY A 29 -11.54 -0.15 -4.61
CA GLY A 29 -12.80 0.50 -4.25
C GLY A 29 -12.59 1.70 -3.33
N PHE A 30 -11.78 1.56 -2.28
CA PHE A 30 -11.43 2.66 -1.39
C PHE A 30 -10.73 3.79 -2.14
N ILE A 31 -9.76 3.48 -2.99
CA ILE A 31 -9.00 4.47 -3.77
C ILE A 31 -9.93 5.20 -4.75
N LYS A 32 -10.81 4.47 -5.44
CA LYS A 32 -11.82 5.03 -6.34
C LYS A 32 -12.74 6.00 -5.62
N SER A 33 -13.27 5.61 -4.45
CA SER A 33 -14.12 6.48 -3.63
C SER A 33 -13.37 7.71 -3.13
N MET A 34 -12.12 7.56 -2.70
CA MET A 34 -11.30 8.64 -2.18
C MET A 34 -10.89 9.65 -3.26
N LEU A 35 -10.55 9.18 -4.46
CA LEU A 35 -10.10 10.03 -5.57
C LEU A 35 -11.25 10.46 -6.51
N GLY A 36 -12.46 9.93 -6.33
CA GLY A 36 -13.61 10.19 -7.21
C GLY A 36 -13.43 9.64 -8.63
N LYS A 37 -12.72 8.51 -8.78
CA LYS A 37 -12.39 7.91 -10.08
C LYS A 37 -13.09 6.57 -10.30
N SER A 38 -13.42 6.24 -11.55
CA SER A 38 -13.98 4.93 -11.94
C SER A 38 -12.89 3.90 -12.27
N VAL A 39 -11.73 4.36 -12.72
CA VAL A 39 -10.53 3.59 -13.06
C VAL A 39 -9.35 4.17 -12.28
N ILE A 40 -8.47 3.31 -11.79
CA ILE A 40 -7.29 3.73 -11.04
C ILE A 40 -6.03 3.15 -11.66
N THR A 41 -4.96 3.94 -11.66
CA THR A 41 -3.64 3.52 -12.16
C THR A 41 -2.71 3.15 -11.00
N LEU A 42 -1.48 2.72 -11.32
CA LEU A 42 -0.45 2.49 -10.31
C LEU A 42 -0.05 3.81 -9.62
N GLU A 43 -0.01 4.91 -10.37
CA GLU A 43 0.27 6.25 -9.86
C GLU A 43 -0.80 6.70 -8.85
N ASP A 44 -2.08 6.41 -9.12
CA ASP A 44 -3.18 6.70 -8.17
C ASP A 44 -3.02 5.94 -6.86
N ARG A 45 -2.57 4.68 -6.93
CA ARG A 45 -2.25 3.87 -5.75
C ARG A 45 -1.08 4.47 -4.96
N ALA A 46 0.02 4.81 -5.65
CA ALA A 46 1.18 5.44 -5.02
C ALA A 46 0.84 6.80 -4.39
N HIS A 47 0.04 7.61 -5.07
CA HIS A 47 -0.42 8.90 -4.57
C HIS A 47 -1.31 8.76 -3.33
N THR A 48 -2.23 7.80 -3.34
CA THR A 48 -3.09 7.52 -2.18
C THR A 48 -2.28 7.12 -0.96
N LEU A 49 -1.23 6.30 -1.14
CA LEU A 49 -0.34 5.92 -0.05
C LEU A 49 0.40 7.11 0.56
N GLN A 50 0.81 8.06 -0.27
CA GLN A 50 1.43 9.30 0.18
C GLN A 50 0.44 10.16 0.98
N ILE A 51 -0.81 10.31 0.52
CA ILE A 51 -1.84 11.07 1.24
C ILE A 51 -2.13 10.46 2.61
N LEU A 52 -2.24 9.13 2.68
CA LEU A 52 -2.50 8.41 3.93
C LEU A 52 -1.29 8.41 4.88
N GLY A 53 -0.12 8.86 4.43
CA GLY A 53 1.10 8.86 5.21
C GLY A 53 1.56 7.45 5.59
N GLN A 54 1.31 6.47 4.71
CA GLN A 54 1.73 5.09 4.90
C GLN A 54 3.23 4.96 4.63
N ASP A 55 3.92 4.24 5.52
CA ASP A 55 5.34 3.96 5.39
C ASP A 55 5.63 2.69 4.59
N LEU A 56 4.66 1.78 4.53
CA LEU A 56 4.67 0.58 3.70
C LEU A 56 3.27 0.24 3.20
N VAL A 57 3.21 -0.47 2.08
CA VAL A 57 2.01 -1.10 1.56
C VAL A 57 2.33 -2.54 1.20
N CYS A 58 1.42 -3.47 1.47
CA CYS A 58 1.50 -4.79 0.84
C CYS A 58 0.80 -4.72 -0.52
N LEU A 59 1.55 -4.99 -1.59
CA LEU A 59 0.96 -5.14 -2.92
C LEU A 59 0.26 -6.50 -2.97
N HIS A 60 -1.07 -6.51 -2.85
CA HIS A 60 -1.84 -7.71 -3.13
C HIS A 60 -1.83 -7.96 -4.64
N TYR A 61 -0.98 -8.87 -5.09
CA TYR A 61 -1.02 -9.40 -6.45
C TYR A 61 -2.16 -10.42 -6.51
N ALA A 62 -3.27 -10.06 -7.16
CA ALA A 62 -4.14 -11.08 -7.71
C ALA A 62 -3.31 -11.80 -8.80
N LEU A 63 -2.79 -12.99 -8.50
CA LEU A 63 -2.17 -13.85 -9.50
C LEU A 63 -3.24 -14.14 -10.56
N GLN A 64 -3.15 -13.46 -11.71
CA GLN A 64 -3.91 -13.85 -12.89
C GLN A 64 -3.31 -15.13 -13.43
N LYS A 65 -3.93 -16.27 -13.10
CA LYS A 65 -3.76 -17.49 -13.86
C LYS A 65 -4.96 -17.59 -14.79
N ASP A 66 -4.71 -17.46 -16.10
CA ASP A 66 -5.69 -17.75 -17.15
C ASP A 66 -7.04 -17.01 -17.05
N GLY A 67 -7.01 -15.70 -16.80
CA GLY A 67 -8.21 -14.85 -16.90
C GLY A 67 -9.22 -14.98 -15.75
N GLN A 68 -8.91 -15.73 -14.69
CA GLN A 68 -9.71 -15.75 -13.46
C GLN A 68 -8.92 -15.12 -12.31
N GLN A 69 -9.57 -14.17 -11.61
CA GLN A 69 -9.05 -13.62 -10.36
C GLN A 69 -9.20 -14.71 -9.29
N VAL A 70 -8.08 -15.28 -8.84
CA VAL A 70 -8.07 -16.12 -7.65
C VAL A 70 -7.66 -15.24 -6.47
N ILE A 71 -8.59 -15.03 -5.53
CA ILE A 71 -8.29 -14.42 -4.24
C ILE A 71 -7.58 -15.48 -3.41
N ALA A 72 -6.28 -15.30 -3.17
CA ALA A 72 -5.57 -16.09 -2.16
C ALA A 72 -5.92 -15.49 -0.78
N GLY A 73 -6.75 -16.22 -0.03
CA GLY A 73 -6.98 -15.98 1.40
C GLY A 73 -5.85 -16.53 2.25
#